data_AF-A0ABD7GU19-F1
#
_entry.id   AF-A0ABD7GU19-F1
#
_cell.length_a   1.000
_cell.length_b   1.000
_cell.length_c   1.000
_cell.angle_alpha   90.00
_cell.angle_beta   90.00
_cell.angle_gamma   90.00
#
_symmetry.space_group_name_H-M   'P 1'
#
loop_
_entity.id
_entity.type
_entity.pdbx_description
1 polymer ?
#
loop_
_entity_poly.entity_id
_entity_poly.type
_entity_poly.pdbx_seq_one_letter_code
_entity_poly.pdbx_strand_id
1 'polypeptide(L)'
;MKKRLTTLAVTGLLLLTTSAHAYDVTGRLTNWYDMKKSGWTSADGYDDVKMLNALGLKADIIGYYPWTNTFLLRQAYNTPLYLADKKTKTVRYLNLKTASGYASDLDVVYQGEDNGKGCYFSIVDTQVQLEMANKKAEPRVLMVLPESCTNKQQLAAIKARQTEKDRQLQQWASQQSLKELCRRTGNC
;
A
#
# COMPACT_ATOMS: atom_id res chain seq x y z
N MET A 1 -43.25 4.56 46.89
CA MET A 1 -42.52 5.60 46.13
C MET A 1 -41.76 4.92 44.99
N LYS A 2 -41.99 5.35 43.74
CA LYS A 2 -41.57 4.71 42.49
C LYS A 2 -40.04 4.78 42.29
N LYS A 3 -39.39 3.61 42.17
CA LYS A 3 -38.03 3.47 41.64
C LYS A 3 -38.04 3.83 40.15
N ARG A 4 -37.24 4.80 39.72
CA ARG A 4 -36.92 5.02 38.30
C ARG A 4 -35.51 4.48 38.06
N LEU A 5 -35.43 3.34 37.35
CA LEU A 5 -34.20 2.88 36.73
C LEU A 5 -33.84 3.87 35.61
N THR A 6 -32.66 4.48 35.71
CA THR A 6 -32.05 5.23 34.63
C THR A 6 -31.33 4.22 33.73
N THR A 7 -31.96 3.86 32.61
CA THR A 7 -31.35 3.01 31.58
C THR A 7 -30.24 3.82 30.90
N LEU A 8 -28.98 3.55 31.23
CA LEU A 8 -27.85 3.94 30.41
C LEU A 8 -27.90 3.09 29.14
N ALA A 9 -28.45 3.65 28.07
CA ALA A 9 -28.22 3.14 26.72
C ALA A 9 -26.73 3.39 26.40
N VAL A 10 -25.91 2.36 26.59
CA VAL A 10 -24.59 2.29 25.97
C VAL A 10 -24.86 2.10 24.49
N THR A 11 -25.07 3.22 23.78
CA THR A 11 -25.01 3.25 22.33
C THR A 11 -23.58 2.86 22.00
N GLY A 12 -23.40 1.60 21.60
CA GLY A 12 -22.14 1.07 21.12
C GLY A 12 -21.68 1.93 19.97
N LEU A 13 -20.77 2.86 20.26
CA LEU A 13 -19.87 3.42 19.28
C LEU A 13 -19.18 2.19 18.67
N LEU A 14 -19.58 1.83 17.45
CA LEU A 14 -18.75 1.05 16.55
C LEU A 14 -17.47 1.88 16.37
N LEU A 15 -16.52 1.66 17.27
CA LEU A 15 -15.13 2.00 17.06
C LEU A 15 -14.75 1.27 15.78
N LEU A 16 -14.79 2.00 14.67
CA LEU A 16 -13.94 1.72 13.53
C LEU A 16 -12.52 1.79 14.07
N THR A 17 -12.05 0.68 14.61
CA THR A 17 -10.64 0.47 14.89
C THR A 17 -9.95 0.79 13.59
N THR A 18 -9.16 1.85 13.58
CA THR A 18 -8.32 2.26 12.45
C THR A 18 -7.33 1.14 12.19
N SER A 19 -7.78 0.11 11.47
CA SER A 19 -6.92 -0.87 10.84
C SER A 19 -5.96 -0.10 9.95
N ALA A 20 -4.67 -0.44 10.05
CA ALA A 20 -3.59 0.18 9.31
C ALA A 20 -4.02 0.54 7.87
N HIS A 21 -3.76 1.80 7.53
CA HIS A 21 -4.34 2.54 6.43
C HIS A 21 -4.35 1.82 5.07
N ALA A 22 -5.40 2.11 4.30
CA ALA A 22 -5.52 1.92 2.87
C ALA A 22 -4.22 2.26 2.11
N TYR A 23 -3.91 1.50 1.05
CA TYR A 23 -2.85 1.77 0.06
C TYR A 23 -1.49 2.23 0.62
N ASP A 24 -0.72 1.34 1.26
CA ASP A 24 0.68 1.65 1.63
C ASP A 24 1.63 1.42 0.44
N VAL A 25 1.99 2.50 -0.26
CA VAL A 25 3.04 2.51 -1.28
C VAL A 25 4.39 2.36 -0.59
N THR A 26 4.81 1.12 -0.45
CA THR A 26 6.10 0.73 0.14
C THR A 26 7.32 1.08 -0.71
N GLY A 27 7.13 1.47 -1.97
CA GLY A 27 8.21 1.91 -2.85
C GLY A 27 7.76 2.19 -4.26
N ARG A 28 8.71 2.51 -5.13
CA ARG A 28 8.49 2.64 -6.57
C ARG A 28 9.48 1.81 -7.34
N LEU A 29 8.98 1.13 -8.36
CA LEU A 29 9.78 0.41 -9.32
C LEU A 29 10.39 1.40 -10.33
N THR A 30 11.67 1.20 -10.66
CA THR A 30 12.35 2.01 -11.68
C THR A 30 11.97 1.62 -13.11
N ASN A 31 11.81 0.32 -13.41
CA ASN A 31 11.22 -0.22 -14.64
C ASN A 31 11.15 -1.77 -14.57
N TRP A 32 10.47 -2.38 -15.56
CA TRP A 32 10.42 -3.83 -15.74
C TRP A 32 11.79 -4.51 -15.89
N TYR A 33 12.73 -3.91 -16.63
CA TYR A 33 14.03 -4.51 -16.90
C TYR A 33 14.87 -4.72 -15.63
N ASP A 34 14.75 -3.84 -14.63
CA ASP A 34 15.44 -4.02 -13.35
C ASP A 34 14.85 -5.17 -12.52
N MET A 35 13.53 -5.41 -12.62
CA MET A 35 12.93 -6.64 -12.09
C MET A 35 13.47 -7.86 -12.84
N LYS A 36 13.50 -7.82 -14.18
CA LYS A 36 13.98 -8.93 -15.00
C LYS A 36 15.45 -9.28 -14.69
N LYS A 37 16.33 -8.29 -14.54
CA LYS A 37 17.72 -8.49 -14.10
C LYS A 37 17.81 -9.15 -12.72
N SER A 38 16.83 -8.91 -11.86
CA SER A 38 16.71 -9.54 -10.53
C SER A 38 16.05 -10.93 -10.56
N GLY A 39 15.79 -11.46 -11.76
CA GLY A 39 15.24 -12.79 -12.01
C GLY A 39 13.72 -12.87 -12.07
N TRP A 40 13.03 -11.74 -12.23
CA TRP A 40 11.57 -11.73 -12.36
C TRP A 40 11.10 -12.02 -13.79
N THR A 41 9.98 -12.74 -13.92
CA THR A 41 9.35 -13.08 -15.21
C THR A 41 7.84 -12.81 -15.21
N SER A 42 7.23 -12.72 -16.38
CA SER A 42 5.77 -12.67 -16.49
C SER A 42 5.18 -14.06 -16.31
N ALA A 43 4.17 -14.21 -15.45
CA ALA A 43 3.41 -15.45 -15.33
C ALA A 43 2.42 -15.65 -16.49
N ASP A 44 2.01 -14.56 -17.13
CA ASP A 44 0.99 -14.55 -18.20
C ASP A 44 1.60 -14.72 -19.60
N GLY A 45 2.90 -15.00 -19.68
CA GLY A 45 3.62 -15.10 -20.96
C GLY A 45 3.77 -13.77 -21.69
N TYR A 46 3.68 -12.64 -20.98
CA TYR A 46 3.86 -11.32 -21.60
C TYR A 46 5.34 -11.08 -21.93
N ASP A 47 5.59 -10.54 -23.11
CA ASP A 47 6.92 -10.08 -23.50
C ASP A 47 7.35 -8.82 -22.74
N ASP A 48 8.62 -8.45 -22.90
CA ASP A 48 9.22 -7.33 -22.20
C ASP A 48 8.58 -5.98 -22.56
N VAL A 49 8.13 -5.80 -23.80
CA VAL A 49 7.51 -4.55 -24.26
C VAL A 49 6.16 -4.39 -23.59
N LYS A 50 5.37 -5.47 -23.52
CA LYS A 50 4.08 -5.48 -22.85
C LYS A 50 4.23 -5.27 -21.35
N MET A 51 5.21 -5.91 -20.71
CA MET A 51 5.49 -5.69 -19.28
C MET A 51 5.98 -4.28 -18.99
N LEU A 52 6.83 -3.70 -19.86
CA LEU A 52 7.27 -2.31 -19.75
C LEU A 52 6.10 -1.34 -19.89
N ASN A 53 5.18 -1.57 -20.83
CA ASN A 53 3.99 -0.73 -20.99
C ASN A 53 3.01 -0.88 -19.83
N ALA A 54 2.91 -2.07 -19.25
CA ALA A 54 2.02 -2.39 -18.13
C ALA A 54 2.45 -1.75 -16.79
N LEU A 55 3.77 -1.69 -16.54
CA LEU A 55 4.32 -1.20 -15.27
C LEU A 55 4.95 0.21 -15.42
N GLY A 56 5.33 0.60 -16.63
CA GLY A 56 6.03 1.85 -16.89
C GLY A 56 7.38 1.95 -16.20
N LEU A 57 7.83 3.20 -16.00
CA LEU A 57 9.11 3.53 -15.35
C LEU A 57 8.96 3.89 -13.86
N LYS A 58 7.74 3.89 -13.32
CA LYS A 58 7.43 4.36 -11.96
C LYS A 58 6.24 3.64 -11.34
N ALA A 59 6.12 2.32 -11.53
CA ALA A 59 5.05 1.57 -10.87
C ALA A 59 5.16 1.72 -9.36
N ASP A 60 4.05 1.98 -8.69
CA ASP A 60 3.93 1.87 -7.25
C ASP A 60 4.06 0.40 -6.85
N ILE A 61 4.86 0.17 -5.81
CA ILE A 61 5.03 -1.12 -5.14
C ILE A 61 4.20 -1.05 -3.85
N ILE A 62 3.20 -1.90 -3.75
CA ILE A 62 2.21 -1.88 -2.66
C ILE A 62 2.39 -3.14 -1.82
N GLY A 63 2.64 -2.96 -0.53
CA GLY A 63 2.76 -4.09 0.41
C GLY A 63 4.03 -4.93 0.30
N TYR A 64 5.14 -4.38 -0.20
CA TYR A 64 6.44 -5.08 -0.24
C TYR A 64 7.14 -5.03 1.12
N TYR A 65 6.76 -5.94 2.01
CA TYR A 65 7.42 -6.10 3.32
C TYR A 65 8.30 -7.35 3.37
N PRO A 66 9.30 -7.45 4.26
CA PRO A 66 10.13 -8.65 4.36
C PRO A 66 9.36 -9.93 4.70
N TRP A 67 8.23 -9.82 5.40
CA TRP A 67 7.43 -10.97 5.83
C TRP A 67 6.38 -11.40 4.81
N THR A 68 5.94 -10.54 3.89
CA THR A 68 4.91 -10.91 2.90
C THR A 68 5.50 -11.85 1.84
N ASN A 69 4.67 -12.76 1.32
CA ASN A 69 5.00 -13.68 0.24
C ASN A 69 4.77 -13.03 -1.13
N THR A 70 3.77 -12.15 -1.22
CA THR A 70 3.47 -11.39 -2.43
C THR A 70 3.50 -9.89 -2.18
N PHE A 71 3.42 -9.12 -3.26
CA PHE A 71 3.18 -7.67 -3.24
C PHE A 71 2.48 -7.27 -4.53
N LEU A 72 1.87 -6.10 -4.53
CA LEU A 72 1.11 -5.60 -5.67
C LEU A 72 1.91 -4.53 -6.40
N LEU A 73 1.70 -4.46 -7.71
CA LEU A 73 2.30 -3.49 -8.60
C LEU A 73 1.20 -2.74 -9.35
N ARG A 74 1.37 -1.43 -9.48
CA ARG A 74 0.43 -0.57 -10.20
C ARG A 74 1.15 0.58 -10.88
N GLN A 75 0.98 0.76 -12.18
CA GLN A 75 1.60 1.88 -12.89
C GLN A 75 1.08 3.25 -12.43
N ALA A 76 -0.25 3.39 -12.30
CA ALA A 76 -0.89 4.60 -11.77
C ALA A 76 -2.28 4.28 -11.22
N TYR A 77 -2.88 5.23 -10.50
CA TYR A 77 -4.16 5.05 -9.81
C TYR A 77 -5.34 4.56 -10.69
N ASN A 78 -5.37 4.81 -12.01
CA ASN A 78 -6.43 4.30 -12.89
C ASN A 78 -5.94 3.18 -13.84
N THR A 79 -4.88 2.47 -13.46
CA THR A 79 -4.38 1.32 -14.22
C THR A 79 -4.71 0.01 -13.50
N PRO A 80 -4.66 -1.13 -14.21
CA PRO A 80 -4.83 -2.42 -13.58
C PRO A 80 -3.79 -2.74 -12.50
N LEU A 81 -4.11 -3.72 -11.66
CA LEU A 81 -3.22 -4.27 -10.65
C LEU A 81 -2.50 -5.52 -11.18
N TYR A 82 -1.26 -5.67 -10.74
CA TYR A 82 -0.46 -6.86 -10.97
C TYR A 82 -0.02 -7.45 -9.63
N LEU A 83 0.02 -8.77 -9.53
CA LEU A 83 0.50 -9.49 -8.35
C LEU A 83 1.91 -10.03 -8.63
N ALA A 84 2.85 -9.68 -7.77
CA ALA A 84 4.20 -10.18 -7.78
C ALA A 84 4.38 -11.23 -6.66
N ASP A 85 4.72 -12.46 -7.03
CA ASP A 85 5.04 -13.55 -6.10
C ASP A 85 6.54 -13.62 -5.87
N LYS A 86 6.99 -13.46 -4.63
CA LYS A 86 8.43 -13.42 -4.30
C LYS A 86 9.11 -14.77 -4.37
N LYS A 87 8.36 -15.86 -4.18
CA LYS A 87 8.89 -17.22 -4.18
C LYS A 87 9.17 -17.69 -5.59
N THR A 88 8.21 -17.50 -6.50
CA THR A 88 8.36 -17.87 -7.92
C THR A 88 9.04 -16.77 -8.74
N LYS A 89 9.16 -15.56 -8.19
CA LYS A 89 9.61 -14.35 -8.89
C LYS A 89 8.81 -14.10 -10.17
N THR A 90 7.49 -14.27 -10.09
CA THR A 90 6.61 -14.03 -11.24
C THR A 90 5.68 -12.85 -10.98
N VAL A 91 5.42 -12.06 -12.03
CA VAL A 91 4.40 -11.01 -12.04
C VAL A 91 3.22 -11.45 -12.90
N ARG A 92 2.01 -11.40 -12.36
CA ARG A 92 0.77 -11.73 -13.08
C ARG A 92 -0.24 -10.58 -13.07
N TYR A 93 -0.98 -10.43 -14.15
CA TYR A 93 -2.10 -9.52 -14.27
C TYR A 93 -3.29 -9.99 -13.42
N LEU A 94 -3.92 -9.07 -12.69
CA LEU A 94 -5.15 -9.35 -11.96
C LEU A 94 -6.36 -8.89 -12.79
N ASN A 95 -7.08 -9.84 -13.36
CA ASN A 95 -8.31 -9.59 -14.10
C ASN A 95 -9.49 -9.31 -13.14
N LEU A 96 -9.53 -8.09 -12.62
CA LEU A 96 -10.52 -7.64 -11.65
C LEU A 96 -11.57 -6.76 -12.34
N LYS A 97 -12.85 -7.04 -12.08
CA LYS A 97 -13.97 -6.27 -12.61
C LYS A 97 -14.58 -5.42 -11.51
N THR A 98 -14.45 -4.11 -11.59
CA THR A 98 -15.14 -3.15 -10.71
C THR A 98 -16.57 -2.90 -11.18
N ALA A 99 -17.45 -2.45 -10.28
CA ALA A 99 -18.85 -2.23 -10.59
C ALA A 99 -19.03 -1.02 -11.52
N SER A 100 -18.15 -0.04 -11.41
CA SER A 100 -18.10 1.13 -12.29
C SER A 100 -17.42 0.86 -13.63
N GLY A 101 -16.63 -0.22 -13.73
CA GLY A 101 -15.74 -0.50 -14.87
C GLY A 101 -14.41 0.25 -14.83
N TYR A 102 -14.18 1.15 -13.87
CA TYR A 102 -12.93 1.89 -13.73
C TYR A 102 -11.97 1.19 -12.78
N ALA A 103 -10.70 1.09 -13.18
CA ALA A 103 -9.66 0.55 -12.31
C ALA A 103 -9.38 1.47 -11.12
N SER A 104 -9.68 2.77 -11.20
CA SER A 104 -9.57 3.72 -10.09
C SER A 104 -10.34 3.31 -8.84
N ASP A 105 -11.40 2.51 -8.96
CA ASP A 105 -12.11 2.01 -7.78
C ASP A 105 -11.38 0.85 -7.08
N LEU A 106 -10.29 0.33 -7.65
CA LEU A 106 -9.48 -0.70 -7.01
C LEU A 106 -8.58 -0.09 -5.93
N ASP A 107 -8.77 -0.57 -4.71
CA ASP A 107 -7.91 -0.32 -3.56
C ASP A 107 -7.33 -1.63 -3.00
N VAL A 108 -6.20 -1.55 -2.32
CA VAL A 108 -5.49 -2.69 -1.70
C VAL A 108 -5.30 -2.40 -0.22
N VAL A 109 -5.86 -3.28 0.61
CA VAL A 109 -5.78 -3.19 2.07
C VAL A 109 -4.96 -4.36 2.61
N TYR A 110 -3.93 -4.08 3.39
CA TYR A 110 -3.16 -5.11 4.08
C TYR A 110 -3.65 -5.30 5.52
N GLN A 111 -4.24 -6.46 5.79
CA GLN A 111 -4.54 -6.90 7.14
C GLN A 111 -3.33 -7.67 7.68
N GLY A 112 -2.38 -6.93 8.30
CA GLY A 112 -1.15 -7.50 8.83
C GLY A 112 -1.23 -8.04 10.25
N GLU A 113 -2.31 -7.75 10.97
CA GLU A 113 -2.59 -8.29 12.31
C GLU A 113 -3.65 -9.39 12.24
N ASP A 114 -3.36 -10.53 12.87
CA ASP A 114 -4.28 -11.65 12.90
C ASP A 114 -5.36 -11.42 13.95
N ASN A 115 -6.55 -11.06 13.48
CA ASN A 115 -7.75 -10.89 14.30
C ASN A 115 -8.61 -12.17 14.33
N GLY A 116 -8.00 -13.34 14.19
CA GLY A 116 -8.66 -14.65 14.11
C GLY A 116 -9.09 -15.07 12.70
N LYS A 117 -8.63 -14.33 11.67
CA LYS A 117 -8.93 -14.59 10.25
C LYS A 117 -7.65 -14.79 9.41
N GLY A 118 -6.50 -14.81 10.05
CA GLY A 118 -5.21 -14.75 9.39
C GLY A 118 -4.90 -13.36 8.85
N CYS A 119 -3.74 -13.25 8.20
CA CYS A 119 -3.26 -12.03 7.58
C CYS A 119 -3.37 -12.14 6.06
N TYR A 120 -3.66 -11.03 5.40
CA TYR A 120 -3.99 -11.04 3.97
C TYR A 120 -3.92 -9.66 3.35
N PHE A 121 -3.79 -9.61 2.03
CA PHE A 121 -4.25 -8.46 1.25
C PHE A 121 -5.71 -8.65 0.84
N SER A 122 -6.50 -7.60 0.93
CA SER A 122 -7.82 -7.51 0.30
C SER A 122 -7.76 -6.52 -0.85
N ILE A 123 -8.25 -6.92 -2.01
CA ILE A 123 -8.47 -6.01 -3.13
C ILE A 123 -9.94 -5.64 -3.14
N VAL A 124 -10.22 -4.36 -2.97
CA VAL A 124 -11.55 -3.81 -2.74
C VAL A 124 -11.95 -2.95 -3.94
N ASP A 125 -13.17 -3.14 -4.41
CA ASP A 125 -13.85 -2.19 -5.29
C ASP A 125 -14.57 -1.19 -4.40
N THR A 126 -14.00 0.01 -4.29
CA THR A 126 -14.50 1.10 -3.44
C THR A 126 -15.76 1.75 -4.00
N GLN A 127 -16.02 1.59 -5.30
CA GLN A 127 -17.16 2.17 -6.02
C GLN A 127 -17.25 3.70 -5.93
N VAL A 128 -16.13 4.40 -5.68
CA VAL A 128 -16.06 5.86 -5.61
C VAL A 128 -16.60 6.50 -6.89
N GLN A 129 -16.31 5.92 -8.06
CA GLN A 129 -16.84 6.44 -9.32
C GLN A 129 -18.38 6.35 -9.42
N LEU A 130 -19.01 5.34 -8.79
CA LEU A 130 -20.48 5.24 -8.73
C LEU A 130 -21.07 6.24 -7.73
N GLU A 131 -20.40 6.43 -6.60
CA GLU A 131 -20.77 7.42 -5.59
C GLU A 131 -20.74 8.85 -6.15
N MET A 132 -19.68 9.21 -6.89
CA MET A 132 -19.57 10.49 -7.60
C MET A 132 -20.67 10.69 -8.65
N ALA A 133 -21.24 9.60 -9.18
CA ALA A 133 -22.37 9.62 -10.09
C ALA A 133 -23.74 9.57 -9.38
N ASN A 134 -23.78 9.75 -8.05
CA ASN A 134 -24.96 9.65 -7.20
C ASN A 134 -25.71 8.32 -7.34
N LYS A 135 -25.00 7.22 -7.60
CA LYS A 135 -25.55 5.86 -7.61
C LYS A 135 -25.31 5.20 -6.26
N LYS A 136 -26.13 4.20 -5.92
CA LYS A 136 -25.91 3.37 -4.74
C LYS A 136 -24.54 2.71 -4.86
N ALA A 137 -23.65 2.99 -3.91
CA ALA A 137 -22.30 2.45 -3.84
C ALA A 137 -22.13 1.69 -2.51
N GLU A 138 -21.64 0.46 -2.60
CA GLU A 138 -21.34 -0.38 -1.43
C GLU A 138 -19.99 -1.07 -1.68
N PRO A 139 -18.90 -0.66 -0.97
CA PRO A 139 -17.59 -1.26 -1.18
C PRO A 139 -17.63 -2.78 -1.08
N ARG A 140 -16.96 -3.46 -2.01
CA ARG A 140 -16.96 -4.93 -2.07
C ARG A 140 -15.55 -5.48 -2.19
N VAL A 141 -15.28 -6.56 -1.46
CA VAL A 141 -14.03 -7.30 -1.60
C VAL A 141 -14.09 -8.14 -2.88
N LEU A 142 -13.18 -7.89 -3.82
CA LEU A 142 -13.06 -8.64 -5.06
C LEU A 142 -12.16 -9.87 -4.92
N MET A 143 -11.13 -9.77 -4.08
CA MET A 143 -10.13 -10.82 -3.91
C MET A 143 -9.49 -10.70 -2.53
N VAL A 144 -9.19 -11.84 -1.92
CA VAL A 144 -8.38 -11.95 -0.70
C VAL A 144 -7.16 -12.82 -1.01
N LEU A 145 -5.98 -12.32 -0.68
CA LEU A 145 -4.70 -12.99 -0.89
C LEU A 145 -4.10 -13.30 0.49
N PRO A 146 -4.05 -14.58 0.91
CA PRO A 146 -3.46 -14.95 2.18
C PRO A 146 -1.99 -14.55 2.25
N GLU A 147 -1.58 -14.01 3.39
CA GLU A 147 -0.24 -13.49 3.62
C GLU A 147 0.29 -13.80 5.01
N SER A 148 1.60 -13.64 5.17
CA SER A 148 2.20 -13.67 6.50
C SER A 148 1.81 -12.42 7.28
N CYS A 149 1.62 -12.61 8.58
CA CYS A 149 1.40 -11.52 9.50
C CYS A 149 2.63 -10.66 9.69
N THR A 150 2.39 -9.43 10.15
CA THR A 150 3.45 -8.45 10.38
C THR A 150 4.44 -8.97 11.42
N ASN A 151 5.70 -9.06 11.01
CA ASN A 151 6.78 -9.35 11.92
C ASN A 151 7.16 -8.07 12.69
N LYS A 152 6.75 -7.99 13.97
CA LYS A 152 6.95 -6.81 14.81
C LYS A 152 8.43 -6.43 14.97
N GLN A 153 9.34 -7.40 15.05
CA GLN A 153 10.78 -7.14 15.17
C GLN A 153 11.33 -6.52 13.88
N GLN A 154 10.97 -7.09 12.73
CA GLN A 154 11.38 -6.53 11.43
C GLN A 154 10.77 -5.15 11.20
N LEU A 155 9.50 -4.93 11.57
CA LEU A 155 8.85 -3.63 11.49
C LEU A 155 9.57 -2.59 12.35
N ALA A 156 9.91 -2.94 13.60
CA ALA A 156 10.66 -2.05 14.48
C ALA A 156 12.05 -1.71 13.90
N ALA A 157 12.75 -2.69 13.32
CA ALA A 157 14.04 -2.47 12.67
C ALA A 157 13.93 -1.55 11.43
N ILE A 158 12.87 -1.69 10.63
CA ILE A 158 12.60 -0.79 9.49
C ILE A 158 12.37 0.64 9.98
N LYS A 159 11.49 0.82 10.97
CA LYS A 159 11.18 2.13 11.55
C LYS A 159 12.43 2.80 12.14
N ALA A 160 13.23 2.05 12.90
CA ALA A 160 14.48 2.56 13.46
C ALA A 160 15.46 3.04 12.38
N ARG A 161 15.60 2.29 11.27
CA ARG A 161 16.44 2.70 10.14
C ARG A 161 15.91 3.95 9.43
N GLN A 162 14.59 4.10 9.30
CA GLN A 162 13.97 5.30 8.74
C GLN A 162 14.25 6.52 9.62
N THR A 163 14.01 6.41 10.93
CA THR A 163 14.29 7.48 11.90
C THR A 163 15.75 7.92 11.87
N GLU A 164 16.70 6.98 11.79
CA GLU A 164 18.11 7.32 11.71
C GLU A 164 18.47 8.06 10.41
N LYS A 165 17.90 7.66 9.27
CA LYS A 165 18.08 8.38 7.99
C LYS A 165 17.51 9.79 8.04
N ASP A 166 16.33 9.97 8.63
CA ASP A 166 15.70 11.28 8.76
C ASP A 166 16.52 12.21 9.66
N ARG A 167 17.07 11.68 10.75
CA ARG A 167 18.00 12.42 11.63
C ARG A 167 19.24 12.89 10.86
N GLN A 168 19.85 12.01 10.07
CA GLN A 168 21.01 12.34 9.24
C GLN A 168 20.67 13.40 8.18
N LEU A 169 19.51 13.29 7.54
CA LEU A 169 19.05 14.26 6.55
C LEU A 169 18.81 15.64 7.19
N GLN A 170 18.19 15.69 8.36
CA GLN A 170 17.98 16.93 9.11
C GLN A 170 19.30 17.59 9.48
N GLN A 171 20.26 16.83 10.01
CA GLN A 171 21.59 17.33 10.34
C GLN A 171 22.31 17.89 9.11
N TRP A 172 22.26 17.16 7.99
CA TRP A 172 22.82 17.62 6.73
C TRP A 172 22.15 18.92 6.26
N ALA A 173 20.82 19.00 6.27
CA ALA A 173 20.07 20.18 5.86
C ALA A 173 20.43 21.39 6.73
N SER A 174 20.50 21.24 8.05
CA SER A 174 20.93 22.30 8.97
C SER A 174 22.34 22.78 8.69
N GLN A 175 23.28 21.87 8.42
CA GLN A 175 24.65 22.23 8.06
C GLN A 175 24.73 22.99 6.72
N GLN A 176 23.94 22.58 5.71
CA GLN A 176 23.88 23.31 4.44
C GLN A 176 23.27 24.71 4.62
N SER A 177 22.19 24.83 5.40
CA SER A 177 21.58 26.12 5.71
C SER A 177 22.55 27.06 6.44
N LEU A 178 23.30 26.55 7.41
CA LEU A 178 24.32 27.32 8.11
C LEU A 178 25.40 27.80 7.12
N LYS A 179 25.98 26.89 6.32
CA LYS A 179 26.99 27.24 5.31
C LYS A 179 26.51 28.32 4.33
N GLU A 180 25.27 28.24 3.88
CA GLU A 180 24.70 29.23 2.97
C GLU A 180 24.46 30.58 3.68
N LEU A 181 24.04 30.56 4.95
CA LEU A 181 23.92 31.78 5.77
C LEU A 181 25.29 32.45 5.95
N CYS A 182 26.32 31.67 6.28
CA CYS A 182 27.70 32.12 6.38
C CYS A 182 28.17 32.78 5.08
N ARG A 183 27.90 32.12 3.94
CA ARG A 183 28.26 32.65 2.61
C ARG A 183 27.60 33.98 2.30
N ARG A 184 26.34 34.17 2.71
CA ARG A 184 25.55 35.38 2.42
C ARG A 184 25.83 36.54 3.37
N THR A 185 26.07 36.24 4.65
CA THR A 185 26.07 37.24 5.72
C THR A 185 27.42 37.39 6.41
N GLY A 186 28.36 36.47 6.19
CA GLY A 186 29.65 36.44 6.89
C GLY A 186 29.57 36.02 8.36
N ASN A 187 28.37 35.78 8.90
CA ASN A 187 28.18 35.28 10.26
C ASN A 187 28.23 33.75 10.25
N CYS A 188 29.26 33.20 10.91
CA CYS A 188 29.55 31.77 11.00
C CYS A 188 29.46 31.26 12.43
#